data_AF-A0A2M7NY68-F1
#
_entry.id   AF-A0A2M7NY68-F1
#
_cell.length_a   1.000
_cell.length_b   1.000
_cell.length_c   1.000
_cell.angle_alpha   90.00
_cell.angle_beta   90.00
_cell.angle_gamma   90.00
#
_symmetry.space_group_name_H-M   'P 1'
#
loop_
_entity.id
_entity.type
_entity.pdbx_description
1 polymer ?
#
loop_
_entity_poly.entity_id
_entity_poly.type
_entity_poly.pdbx_seq_one_letter_code
_entity_poly.pdbx_strand_id
1 'polypeptide(L)' 'MELLIRNAQLRKRKGLVDIAVDKGKIVKIAKGIKEEAAKVIDAGGNLVTEAFCNAHLHLC' A
#
# COMPACT_ATOMS: atom_id res chain seq x y z
N MET A 1 -4.63 11.81 -6.96
CA MET A 1 -4.23 10.64 -6.17
C MET A 1 -4.70 10.83 -4.75
N GLU A 2 -5.46 9.88 -4.22
CA GLU A 2 -6.03 9.97 -2.87
C GLU A 2 -4.99 9.57 -1.81
N LEU A 3 -4.23 8.51 -2.06
CA LEU A 3 -3.30 7.94 -1.08
C LEU A 3 -1.99 7.52 -1.76
N LEU A 4 -0.87 7.84 -1.12
CA LEU A 4 0.46 7.34 -1.45
C LEU A 4 1.09 6.69 -0.20
N ILE A 5 1.39 5.40 -0.30
CA ILE A 5 2.14 4.67 0.73
C ILE A 5 3.60 4.60 0.29
N ARG A 6 4.53 5.14 1.08
CA ARG A 6 5.96 5.18 0.77
C ARG A 6 6.75 4.09 1.47
N ASN A 7 7.90 3.74 0.91
CA ASN A 7 8.89 2.85 1.52
C ASN A 7 8.31 1.50 1.98
N ALA A 8 7.37 0.94 1.22
CA ALA A 8 6.69 -0.31 1.52
C ALA A 8 7.55 -1.51 1.10
N GLN A 9 7.74 -2.45 2.02
CA GLN A 9 8.24 -3.79 1.69
C GLN A 9 7.04 -4.65 1.26
N LEU A 10 7.11 -5.31 0.10
CA LEU A 10 6.07 -6.21 -0.39
C LEU A 10 6.49 -7.68 -0.26
N ARG A 11 5.52 -8.58 -0.06
CA ARG A 11 5.77 -10.03 -0.08
C ARG A 11 6.40 -10.44 -1.41
N LYS A 12 7.43 -11.30 -1.36
CA LYS A 12 8.11 -11.88 -2.53
C LYS A 12 8.74 -10.85 -3.50
N ARG A 13 8.87 -9.58 -3.11
CA ARG A 13 9.53 -8.54 -3.91
C ARG A 13 10.70 -7.98 -3.13
N LYS A 14 11.89 -7.94 -3.73
CA LYS A 14 13.07 -7.34 -3.07
C LYS A 14 13.05 -5.81 -3.18
N GLY A 15 13.38 -5.16 -2.07
CA GLY A 15 13.53 -3.70 -1.98
C GLY A 15 12.20 -2.97 -1.77
N LEU A 16 12.33 -1.73 -1.28
CA LEU A 16 11.20 -0.86 -0.95
C LEU A 16 10.60 -0.24 -2.21
N VAL A 17 9.29 -0.01 -2.17
CA VAL A 17 8.51 0.62 -3.23
C VAL A 17 7.47 1.58 -2.66
N ASP A 18 6.92 2.42 -3.53
CA ASP A 18 5.76 3.23 -3.21
C ASP A 18 4.52 2.64 -3.89
N ILE A 19 3.36 2.81 -3.26
CA ILE A 19 2.06 2.31 -3.71
C ILE A 19 1.12 3.50 -3.84
N ALA A 20 0.66 3.77 -5.05
CA ALA A 20 -0.32 4.81 -5.34
C ALA A 20 -1.72 4.23 -5.40
N VAL A 21 -2.65 4.88 -4.69
CA VAL A 21 -4.08 4.55 -4.69
C VAL A 21 -4.89 5.77 -5.11
N ASP A 22 -5.81 5.56 -6.04
CA ASP A 22 -6.76 6.56 -6.52
C ASP A 22 -8.12 5.91 -6.76
N LYS A 23 -9.20 6.54 -6.31
CA LYS A 23 -10.57 6.04 -6.39
C LYS A 23 -10.72 4.61 -5.85
N GLY A 24 -10.07 4.36 -4.72
CA GLY A 24 -10.05 3.04 -4.06
C GLY A 24 -9.31 1.92 -4.83
N LYS A 25 -8.54 2.24 -5.88
CA LYS A 25 -7.78 1.26 -6.67
C LYS A 25 -6.28 1.54 -6.63
N ILE A 26 -5.48 0.47 -6.65
CA ILE A 26 -4.04 0.59 -6.83
C ILE A 26 -3.78 0.99 -8.29
N VAL A 27 -3.23 2.18 -8.52
CA VAL A 27 -2.97 2.72 -9.86
C VAL A 27 -1.51 2.59 -10.28
N LYS A 28 -0.58 2.49 -9.32
CA LYS A 28 0.86 2.37 -9.60
C LYS A 28 1.60 1.72 -8.43
N ILE A 29 2.59 0.87 -8.73
CA ILE A 29 3.55 0.35 -7.75
C ILE A 29 4.96 0.47 -8.31
N ALA A 30 5.70 1.48 -7.87
CA ALA A 30 7.03 1.80 -8.39
C ALA A 30 7.90 2.42 -7.30
N LYS A 31 9.22 2.48 -7.51
CA LYS A 31 10.13 3.20 -6.60
C LYS A 31 10.06 4.70 -6.89
N GLY A 32 9.99 5.53 -5.85
CA GLY A 32 10.13 6.98 -5.97
C GLY A 32 9.02 7.65 -6.78
N ILE A 33 7.76 7.32 -6.47
CA ILE A 33 6.59 7.96 -7.09
C ILE A 33 6.62 9.46 -6.71
N LYS A 34 6.68 10.33 -7.72
CA LYS A 34 6.83 11.79 -7.56
C LYS A 34 5.49 12.52 -7.57
N GLU A 35 4.44 11.85 -8.01
CA GLU A 35 3.09 12.37 -8.03
C GLU A 35 2.59 12.71 -6.62
N GLU A 36 1.87 13.82 -6.49
CA GLU A 36 1.29 14.25 -5.22
C GLU A 36 0.02 13.44 -4.88
N ALA A 37 -0.20 13.22 -3.59
CA ALA A 37 -1.41 12.57 -3.08
C ALA A 37 -2.01 13.39 -1.93
N ALA A 38 -3.34 13.35 -1.80
CA ALA A 38 -4.04 14.03 -0.70
C ALA A 38 -3.60 13.50 0.68
N LYS A 39 -3.26 12.21 0.76
CA LYS A 39 -2.71 11.58 1.97
C LYS A 39 -1.43 10.82 1.64
N VAL A 40 -0.42 10.98 2.50
CA VAL A 40 0.83 10.21 2.43
C VAL A 40 1.01 9.44 3.74
N ILE A 41 1.40 8.18 3.63
CA ILE A 41 1.77 7.33 4.75
C ILE A 41 3.16 6.76 4.46
N ASP A 42 4.10 6.94 5.37
CA ASP A 42 5.41 6.27 5.28
C ASP A 42 5.35 4.92 6.00
N ALA A 43 5.57 3.82 5.28
CA ALA A 43 5.63 2.49 5.87
C ALA A 43 6.95 2.23 6.63
N GLY A 44 7.95 3.10 6.48
CA GLY A 44 9.22 3.01 7.21
C GLY A 44 10.02 1.73 6.92
N GLY A 45 9.85 1.13 5.74
CA GLY A 45 10.48 -0.14 5.39
C GLY A 45 9.72 -1.39 5.87
N ASN A 46 8.60 -1.22 6.57
CA ASN A 46 7.81 -2.34 7.07
C ASN A 46 6.99 -3.02 5.97
N LEU A 47 6.52 -4.24 6.29
CA LEU A 47 5.67 -5.02 5.40
C LEU A 47 4.33 -4.33 5.18
N VAL A 48 4.00 -4.08 3.92
CA VAL A 48 2.64 -3.76 3.48
C VAL A 48 2.08 -4.99 2.78
N THR A 49 0.88 -5.39 3.20
CA THR A 49 0.20 -6.59 2.73
C THR A 49 -1.26 -6.27 2.43
N GLU A 50 -1.89 -7.11 1.63
CA GLU A 50 -3.35 -7.16 1.51
C GLU A 50 -4.02 -7.25 2.90
N ALA A 51 -5.27 -6.78 2.99
CA ALA A 51 -6.07 -6.99 4.18
C ALA A 51 -6.26 -8.49 4.46
N PHE A 52 -6.29 -8.86 5.74
CA PHE A 52 -6.54 -10.24 6.12
C PHE A 52 -7.96 -10.65 5.74
N CYS A 53 -8.10 -11.85 5.15
CA CYS A 53 -9.39 -12.47 4.92
C CYS A 53 -9.73 -13.36 6.12
N ASN A 54 -10.83 -13.07 6.82
CA ASN A 54 -11.38 -13.98 7.82
C ASN A 54 -12.40 -14.91 7.16
N ALA A 55 -12.04 -16.18 6.99
CA ALA A 55 -12.86 -17.15 6.27
C ALA A 55 -14.05 -17.71 7.08
N HIS A 56 -14.04 -17.56 8.41
CA HIS A 56 -15.09 -18.10 9.28
C HIS A 56 -15.30 -17.20 10.49
N LEU A 57 -16.48 -16.60 10.60
CA LEU A 57 -16.86 -15.71 11.70
C LEU A 57 -18.34 -15.89 12.08
N HIS A 58 -18.65 -15.88 13.37
CA HIS A 58 -20.01 -15.73 13.90
C HIS A 58 -20.10 -14.37 14.60
N LEU A 59 -21.05 -13.51 14.18
CA LEU A 59 -21.17 -12.09 14.61
C LEU A 59 -22.35 -11.81 15.56
N CYS A 60 -22.97 -12.86 16.11
CA CYS A 60 -24.18 -12.73 16.91
C CYS A 60 -23.90 -12.22 18.33
#